data_AF-A0A453SMC0-F1
#
_entry.id   AF-A0A453SMC0-F1
#
_cell.length_a   1.000
_cell.length_b   1.000
_cell.length_c   1.000
_cell.angle_alpha   90.00
_cell.angle_beta   90.00
_cell.angle_gamma   90.00
#
_symmetry.space_group_name_H-M   'P 1'
#
loop_
_entity.id
_entity.type
_entity.pdbx_description
1 polymer ?
#
loop_
_entity_poly.entity_id
_entity_poly.type
_entity_poly.pdbx_seq_one_letter_code
_entity_poly.pdbx_strand_id
1 'polypeptide(L)'
;LACLLALAAGAILMLCVTLHRPEPDASAAALPRGGGYAVVINTWKRYDLLKRAVAHYSVCAGVDAVHVVWSEPREPPEALRRSVLNCSRGAADVGFVMNRGNSLNNRFRPIQGLRTDAVFSVDDDLVVPCSTLRFAFGVWRSAPSAMVGFVPRIHWPADPRGNTKEYRYGSWWSVWRTGTYSMVLSKASFLHKRYLDLYTNHMLPSIRDYVTENRMY
;
A
#
# COMPACT_ATOMS: atom_id res chain seq x y z
N LEU A 1 -8.22 -55.31 33.11
CA LEU A 1 -6.80 -55.06 32.78
C LEU A 1 -6.77 -54.63 31.31
N ALA A 2 -6.71 -53.33 30.99
CA ALA A 2 -5.47 -52.54 30.86
C ALA A 2 -4.47 -53.25 29.93
N CYS A 3 -3.90 -52.70 28.87
CA CYS A 3 -3.47 -51.35 28.51
C CYS A 3 -3.01 -51.49 27.03
N LEU A 4 -3.24 -50.59 26.08
CA LEU A 4 -2.31 -49.50 25.78
C LEU A 4 -2.85 -48.67 24.61
N LEU A 5 -2.85 -47.36 24.85
CA LEU A 5 -3.08 -46.28 23.91
C LEU A 5 -1.89 -46.12 22.96
N ALA A 6 -2.16 -45.70 21.72
CA ALA A 6 -1.26 -44.80 21.00
C ALA A 6 -2.09 -43.94 20.02
N LEU A 7 -2.52 -42.78 20.52
CA LEU A 7 -3.03 -41.66 19.73
C LEU A 7 -1.85 -41.07 18.94
N ALA A 8 -1.91 -41.14 17.60
CA ALA A 8 -1.04 -40.36 16.75
C ALA A 8 -1.52 -38.90 16.73
N ALA A 9 -1.03 -38.10 17.68
CA ALA A 9 -1.14 -36.66 17.63
C ALA A 9 -0.24 -36.12 16.51
N GLY A 10 -0.85 -35.64 15.43
CA GLY A 10 -0.14 -34.95 14.34
C GLY A 10 0.55 -33.71 14.88
N ALA A 11 1.88 -33.69 14.80
CA ALA A 11 2.72 -32.59 15.24
C ALA A 11 2.38 -31.30 14.48
N ILE A 12 1.83 -30.32 15.20
CA ILE A 12 1.80 -28.92 14.76
C ILE A 12 3.24 -28.43 14.86
N LEU A 13 3.90 -28.32 13.70
CA LEU A 13 5.19 -27.64 13.59
C LEU A 13 4.93 -26.14 13.82
N MET A 14 4.93 -25.73 15.09
CA MET A 14 5.06 -24.33 15.50
C MET A 14 6.45 -23.89 15.07
N LEU A 15 6.55 -23.38 13.85
CA LEU A 15 7.70 -22.61 13.42
C LEU A 15 7.65 -21.31 14.21
N CYS A 16 8.28 -21.30 15.39
CA CYS A 16 8.61 -20.10 16.13
C CYS A 16 9.58 -19.29 15.25
N VAL A 17 9.02 -18.52 14.32
CA VAL A 17 9.70 -17.36 13.78
C VAL A 17 9.83 -16.43 14.98
N THR A 18 11.01 -16.44 15.60
CA THR A 18 11.40 -15.39 16.52
C THR A 18 11.40 -14.10 15.72
N LEU A 19 10.25 -13.43 15.66
CA LEU A 19 10.20 -12.02 15.35
C LEU A 19 11.09 -11.35 16.38
N HIS A 20 12.27 -10.95 15.93
CA HIS A 20 13.17 -10.12 16.70
C HIS A 20 12.35 -8.89 17.12
N ARG A 21 11.93 -8.85 18.38
CA ARG A 21 11.34 -7.64 18.96
C ARG A 21 12.49 -6.66 19.03
N PRO A 22 12.49 -5.55 18.26
CA PRO A 22 13.47 -4.52 18.52
C PRO A 22 13.21 -4.00 19.94
N GLU A 23 14.22 -4.07 20.79
CA GLU A 23 14.17 -3.43 22.12
C GLU A 23 13.92 -1.92 21.96
N PRO A 24 13.13 -1.30 22.84
CA PRO A 24 12.92 0.12 22.82
C PRO A 24 14.02 0.79 23.63
N ASP A 25 15.23 0.88 23.08
CA ASP A 25 16.15 1.97 23.43
C ASP A 25 17.30 2.08 22.43
N ALA A 26 17.06 2.92 21.41
CA ALA A 26 18.12 3.63 20.74
C ALA A 26 17.67 5.10 20.70
N SER A 27 18.25 5.86 21.63
CA SER A 27 18.56 7.30 21.54
C SER A 27 17.91 7.99 20.35
N ALA A 28 17.03 8.95 20.65
CA ALA A 28 16.48 9.93 19.73
C ALA A 28 17.60 10.69 18.99
N ALA A 29 18.20 10.05 17.99
CA ALA A 29 18.97 10.70 16.96
C ALA A 29 17.99 11.65 16.27
N ALA A 30 18.33 12.94 16.31
CA ALA A 30 17.52 14.03 15.81
C ALA A 30 16.88 13.65 14.48
N LEU A 31 15.55 13.51 14.49
CA LEU A 31 14.75 13.29 13.29
C LEU A 31 15.09 14.42 12.30
N PRO A 32 15.44 14.12 11.04
CA PRO A 32 15.56 15.16 10.03
C PRO A 32 14.26 15.97 10.04
N ARG A 33 14.37 17.30 10.09
CA ARG A 33 13.21 18.20 9.99
C ARG A 33 12.38 17.81 8.76
N GLY A 34 11.16 17.28 8.97
CA GLY A 34 10.26 16.79 7.88
C GLY A 34 9.78 15.33 7.99
N GLY A 35 9.69 14.75 9.20
CA GLY A 35 9.66 13.30 9.45
C GLY A 35 8.33 12.52 9.32
N GLY A 36 7.40 12.94 8.45
CA GLY A 36 6.12 12.26 8.24
C GLY A 36 6.00 11.55 6.88
N TYR A 37 4.81 11.04 6.59
CA TYR A 37 4.44 10.46 5.30
C TYR A 37 3.03 10.90 4.90
N ALA A 38 2.78 10.98 3.60
CA ALA A 38 1.43 11.19 3.07
C ALA A 38 0.74 9.84 2.87
N VAL A 39 -0.58 9.80 3.08
CA VAL A 39 -1.41 8.65 2.73
C VAL A 39 -2.19 8.99 1.46
N VAL A 40 -2.13 8.14 0.45
CA VAL A 40 -2.84 8.31 -0.82
C VAL A 40 -3.83 7.18 -0.99
N ILE A 41 -5.12 7.50 -0.81
CA ILE A 41 -6.22 6.53 -0.85
C ILE A 41 -6.85 6.55 -2.23
N ASN A 42 -6.83 5.41 -2.92
CA ASN A 42 -7.57 5.22 -4.17
C ASN A 42 -8.99 4.72 -3.88
N THR A 43 -10.00 5.38 -4.46
CA THR A 43 -11.43 5.08 -4.24
C THR A 43 -12.24 5.13 -5.53
N TRP A 44 -13.28 4.29 -5.61
CA TRP A 44 -14.28 4.32 -6.67
C TRP A 44 -15.60 3.72 -6.16
N LYS A 45 -16.65 4.54 -6.01
CA LYS A 45 -18.02 4.11 -5.64
C LYS A 45 -18.13 3.28 -4.35
N ARG A 46 -17.18 3.40 -3.42
CA ARG A 46 -17.15 2.66 -2.14
C ARG A 46 -17.09 3.61 -0.94
N TYR A 47 -18.06 4.51 -0.85
CA TYR A 47 -18.06 5.65 0.07
C TYR A 47 -17.93 5.28 1.56
N ASP A 48 -18.54 4.17 1.98
CA ASP A 48 -18.44 3.72 3.38
C ASP A 48 -17.05 3.22 3.74
N LEU A 49 -16.39 2.51 2.81
CA LEU A 49 -15.01 2.07 2.96
C LEU A 49 -14.07 3.27 2.95
N LEU A 50 -14.27 4.22 2.04
CA LEU A 50 -13.52 5.47 2.00
C LEU A 50 -13.60 6.23 3.32
N LYS A 51 -14.81 6.47 3.86
CA LYS A 51 -15.00 7.17 5.14
C LYS A 51 -14.24 6.48 6.27
N ARG A 52 -14.33 5.15 6.36
CA ARG A 52 -13.59 4.35 7.35
C ARG A 52 -12.07 4.47 7.19
N ALA A 53 -11.57 4.36 5.96
CA ALA A 53 -10.15 4.46 5.67
C ALA A 53 -9.59 5.84 6.03
N VAL A 54 -10.27 6.92 5.63
CA VAL A 54 -9.88 8.30 5.97
C VAL A 54 -9.90 8.50 7.49
N ALA A 55 -10.96 8.06 8.18
CA ALA A 55 -11.07 8.16 9.63
C ALA A 55 -9.93 7.46 10.37
N HIS A 56 -9.54 6.28 9.89
CA HIS A 56 -8.42 5.54 10.45
C HIS A 56 -7.07 6.21 10.19
N TYR A 57 -6.77 6.55 8.93
CA TYR A 57 -5.44 7.04 8.57
C TYR A 57 -5.19 8.48 9.02
N SER A 58 -6.21 9.34 9.09
CA SER A 58 -6.05 10.75 9.48
C SER A 58 -5.61 10.97 10.93
N VAL A 59 -5.72 9.94 11.78
CA VAL A 59 -5.29 9.99 13.19
C VAL A 59 -4.02 9.17 13.47
N CYS A 60 -3.45 8.51 12.46
CA CYS A 60 -2.21 7.76 12.64
C CYS A 60 -1.01 8.72 12.81
N ALA A 61 -0.20 8.49 13.85
CA ALA A 61 1.00 9.27 14.09
C ALA A 61 1.98 9.22 12.91
N GLY A 62 2.47 10.39 12.50
CA GLY A 62 3.40 10.54 11.37
C GLY A 62 2.71 10.76 10.02
N VAL A 63 1.38 10.69 9.94
CA VAL A 63 0.63 11.09 8.74
C VAL A 63 0.60 12.61 8.64
N ASP A 64 1.18 13.16 7.57
CA ASP A 64 1.20 14.59 7.29
C ASP A 64 -0.12 15.04 6.61
N ALA A 65 -0.58 14.26 5.64
CA ALA A 65 -1.80 14.50 4.91
C ALA A 65 -2.38 13.19 4.35
N VAL A 66 -3.71 13.17 4.19
CA VAL A 66 -4.47 12.14 3.49
C VAL A 66 -5.02 12.72 2.19
N HIS A 67 -4.55 12.19 1.07
CA HIS A 67 -5.00 12.55 -0.27
C HIS A 67 -5.95 11.46 -0.80
N VAL A 68 -7.20 11.82 -1.02
CA VAL A 68 -8.21 10.94 -1.61
C VAL A 68 -8.20 11.12 -3.12
N VAL A 69 -7.70 10.12 -3.85
CA VAL A 69 -7.69 10.12 -5.31
C VAL A 69 -9.11 9.86 -5.79
N TRP A 70 -9.77 10.93 -6.25
CA TRP A 70 -11.12 10.88 -6.75
C TRP A 70 -11.10 10.66 -8.26
N SER A 71 -11.54 9.48 -8.69
CA SER A 71 -11.55 9.10 -10.11
C SER A 71 -12.95 9.10 -10.73
N GLU A 72 -14.00 9.38 -9.95
CA GLU A 72 -15.37 9.33 -10.45
C GLU A 72 -15.70 10.48 -11.40
N PRO A 73 -16.59 10.28 -12.40
CA PRO A 73 -16.92 11.31 -13.38
C PRO A 73 -17.63 12.53 -12.77
N ARG A 74 -18.33 12.33 -11.64
CA ARG A 74 -19.05 13.38 -10.92
C ARG A 74 -18.27 13.77 -9.68
N GLU A 75 -18.41 15.02 -9.26
CA GLU A 75 -17.91 15.50 -7.97
C GLU A 75 -18.40 14.61 -6.80
N PRO A 76 -17.61 14.47 -5.73
CA PRO A 76 -18.06 13.77 -4.53
C PRO A 76 -19.35 14.43 -4.01
N PRO A 77 -20.39 13.65 -3.66
CA PRO A 77 -21.59 14.20 -3.05
C PRO A 77 -21.25 15.08 -1.85
N GLU A 78 -21.91 16.22 -1.69
CA GLU A 78 -21.55 17.21 -0.67
C GLU A 78 -21.51 16.62 0.75
N ALA A 79 -22.45 15.72 1.07
CA ALA A 79 -22.45 15.01 2.35
C ALA A 79 -21.20 14.14 2.55
N LEU A 80 -20.74 13.44 1.51
CA LEU A 80 -19.51 12.65 1.53
C LEU A 80 -18.29 13.57 1.65
N ARG A 81 -18.23 14.63 0.83
CA ARG A 81 -17.14 15.61 0.82
C ARG A 81 -16.94 16.18 2.21
N ARG A 82 -18.01 16.68 2.85
CA ARG A 82 -17.98 17.21 4.21
C ARG A 82 -17.54 16.17 5.25
N SER A 83 -18.05 14.94 5.15
CA SER A 83 -17.68 13.86 6.07
C SER A 83 -16.20 13.50 5.97
N VAL A 84 -15.62 13.50 4.78
CA VAL A 84 -14.21 13.18 4.54
C VAL A 84 -13.30 14.33 5.01
N LEU A 85 -13.63 15.57 4.64
CA LEU A 85 -12.80 16.74 4.98
C LEU A 85 -12.80 17.06 6.48
N ASN A 86 -13.91 16.82 7.18
CA ASN A 86 -14.02 17.09 8.62
C ASN A 86 -13.52 15.93 9.50
N CYS A 87 -12.90 14.90 8.90
CA CYS A 87 -12.60 13.67 9.61
C CYS A 87 -11.38 13.77 10.53
N SER A 88 -10.41 14.63 10.20
CA SER A 88 -9.09 14.59 10.83
C SER A 88 -9.00 15.19 12.23
N ARG A 89 -10.04 15.88 12.71
CA ARG A 89 -10.02 16.64 13.99
C ARG A 89 -8.74 17.50 14.17
N GLY A 90 -8.09 17.91 13.07
CA GLY A 90 -6.84 18.68 13.07
C GLY A 90 -5.53 17.89 13.14
N ALA A 91 -5.55 16.54 13.13
CA ALA A 91 -4.33 15.72 13.24
C ALA A 91 -3.54 15.58 11.93
N ALA A 92 -4.24 15.58 10.78
CA ALA A 92 -3.65 15.54 9.44
C ALA A 92 -4.52 16.32 8.46
N ASP A 93 -3.92 16.91 7.43
CA ASP A 93 -4.69 17.56 6.36
C ASP A 93 -5.40 16.50 5.52
N VAL A 94 -6.69 16.69 5.19
CA VAL A 94 -7.43 15.76 4.32
C VAL A 94 -7.93 16.51 3.10
N GLY A 95 -7.66 15.97 1.91
CA GLY A 95 -8.04 16.62 0.66
C GLY A 95 -8.35 15.64 -0.46
N PHE A 96 -9.21 16.05 -1.38
CA PHE A 96 -9.48 15.32 -2.61
C PHE A 96 -8.50 15.72 -3.71
N VAL A 97 -7.96 14.73 -4.41
CA VAL A 97 -7.20 14.90 -5.65
C VAL A 97 -8.14 14.55 -6.79
N MET A 98 -8.72 15.59 -7.37
CA MET A 98 -9.73 15.47 -8.42
C MET A 98 -9.07 15.11 -9.76
N ASN A 99 -9.55 14.05 -10.39
CA ASN A 99 -9.09 13.62 -11.69
C ASN A 99 -10.22 13.61 -12.72
N ARG A 100 -9.87 13.92 -13.97
CA ARG A 100 -10.78 13.79 -15.10
C ARG A 100 -10.85 12.33 -15.55
N GLY A 101 -12.03 11.75 -15.48
CA GLY A 101 -12.33 10.41 -16.02
C GLY A 101 -11.85 9.25 -15.14
N ASN A 102 -12.43 8.09 -15.43
CA ASN A 102 -12.14 6.84 -14.73
C ASN A 102 -10.86 6.19 -15.27
N SER A 103 -9.74 6.34 -14.57
CA SER A 103 -8.48 5.69 -14.91
C SER A 103 -7.75 5.17 -13.67
N LEU A 104 -7.28 3.92 -13.73
CA LEU A 104 -6.39 3.36 -12.71
C LEU A 104 -5.07 4.13 -12.59
N ASN A 105 -4.69 4.89 -13.62
CA ASN A 105 -3.47 5.70 -13.63
C ASN A 105 -3.56 6.94 -12.72
N ASN A 106 -4.77 7.38 -12.37
CA ASN A 106 -4.99 8.60 -11.60
C ASN A 106 -4.26 8.59 -10.24
N ARG A 107 -4.15 7.42 -9.60
CA ARG A 107 -3.46 7.25 -8.32
C ARG A 107 -1.95 7.45 -8.38
N PHE A 108 -1.37 7.41 -9.58
CA PHE A 108 0.07 7.52 -9.78
C PHE A 108 0.50 8.89 -10.31
N ARG A 109 -0.44 9.82 -10.51
CA ARG A 109 -0.13 11.19 -10.94
C ARG A 109 0.60 11.97 -9.84
N PRO A 110 1.47 12.93 -10.21
CA PRO A 110 2.01 13.88 -9.25
C PRO A 110 0.89 14.61 -8.50
N ILE A 111 0.98 14.60 -7.18
CA ILE A 111 0.00 15.23 -6.29
C ILE A 111 0.51 16.61 -5.90
N GLN A 112 -0.26 17.65 -6.20
CA GLN A 112 0.04 19.02 -5.78
C GLN A 112 -0.06 19.14 -4.25
N GLY A 113 0.88 19.86 -3.64
CA GLY A 113 0.91 20.06 -2.18
C GLY A 113 1.46 18.87 -1.38
N LEU A 114 1.98 17.83 -2.02
CA LEU A 114 2.60 16.70 -1.32
C LEU A 114 3.95 17.11 -0.69
N ARG A 115 3.94 17.33 0.64
CA ARG A 115 5.10 17.84 1.39
C ARG A 115 6.15 16.77 1.70
N THR A 116 5.74 15.52 1.83
CA THR A 116 6.58 14.41 2.28
C THR A 116 7.13 13.61 1.11
N ASP A 117 8.32 13.03 1.26
CA ASP A 117 8.91 12.14 0.24
C ASP A 117 8.28 10.74 0.25
N ALA A 118 7.86 10.28 1.44
CA ALA A 118 7.21 9.00 1.62
C ALA A 118 5.71 9.09 1.33
N VAL A 119 5.23 8.22 0.45
CA VAL A 119 3.82 8.06 0.12
C VAL A 119 3.39 6.66 0.48
N PHE A 120 2.46 6.52 1.43
CA PHE A 120 1.73 5.28 1.65
C PHE A 120 0.54 5.22 0.71
N SER A 121 0.66 4.47 -0.38
CA SER A 121 -0.44 4.23 -1.31
C SER A 121 -1.29 3.06 -0.81
N VAL A 122 -2.61 3.24 -0.81
CA VAL A 122 -3.55 2.25 -0.30
C VAL A 122 -4.89 2.29 -1.03
N ASP A 123 -5.57 1.16 -1.11
CA ASP A 123 -6.97 1.10 -1.55
C ASP A 123 -7.91 1.30 -0.37
N ASP A 124 -9.07 1.91 -0.61
CA ASP A 124 -10.10 2.17 0.41
C ASP A 124 -10.65 0.91 1.14
N ASP A 125 -10.43 -0.29 0.61
CA ASP A 125 -10.84 -1.57 1.19
C ASP A 125 -9.76 -2.23 2.09
N LEU A 126 -8.59 -1.61 2.22
CA LEU A 126 -7.51 -2.09 3.09
C LEU A 126 -7.18 -1.10 4.21
N VAL A 127 -7.24 -1.62 5.44
CA VAL A 127 -6.89 -0.87 6.66
C VAL A 127 -5.70 -1.53 7.34
N VAL A 128 -4.55 -0.86 7.31
CA VAL A 128 -3.34 -1.30 8.02
C VAL A 128 -3.27 -0.59 9.38
N PRO A 129 -3.11 -1.32 10.51
CA PRO A 129 -3.03 -0.71 11.84
C PRO A 129 -1.93 0.37 11.93
N CYS A 130 -2.17 1.46 12.66
CA CYS A 130 -1.22 2.58 12.75
C CYS A 130 0.15 2.16 13.30
N SER A 131 0.21 1.18 14.23
CA SER A 131 1.48 0.65 14.75
C SER A 131 2.28 -0.06 13.65
N THR A 132 1.61 -0.87 12.83
CA THR A 132 2.21 -1.55 11.68
C THR A 132 2.67 -0.55 10.61
N LEU A 133 1.89 0.51 10.36
CA LEU A 133 2.31 1.59 9.46
C LEU A 133 3.57 2.30 9.95
N ARG A 134 3.63 2.63 11.25
CA ARG A 134 4.80 3.26 11.86
C ARG A 134 6.05 2.39 11.69
N PHE A 135 5.92 1.08 11.91
CA PHE A 135 7.00 0.13 11.68
C PHE A 135 7.43 0.11 10.21
N ALA A 136 6.49 -0.07 9.28
CA ALA A 136 6.78 -0.11 7.84
C ALA A 136 7.38 1.20 7.31
N PHE A 137 6.96 2.36 7.84
CA PHE A 137 7.58 3.64 7.54
C PHE A 137 9.03 3.68 8.03
N GLY A 138 9.32 3.13 9.22
CA GLY A 138 10.69 2.93 9.71
C GLY A 138 11.54 2.12 8.74
N VAL A 139 11.02 0.99 8.24
CA VAL A 139 11.68 0.15 7.24
C VAL A 139 11.89 0.91 5.93
N TRP A 140 10.89 1.63 5.45
CA TRP A 140 11.02 2.46 4.23
C TRP A 140 12.11 3.52 4.37
N ARG A 141 12.24 4.16 5.54
CA ARG A 141 13.31 5.15 5.78
C ARG A 141 14.71 4.55 5.67
N SER A 142 14.90 3.26 5.97
CA SER A 142 16.19 2.59 5.76
C SER A 142 16.49 2.24 4.29
N ALA A 143 15.48 2.22 3.42
CA ALA A 143 15.63 1.99 1.99
C ALA A 143 14.64 2.84 1.16
N PRO A 144 14.78 4.18 1.12
CA PRO A 144 13.77 5.07 0.52
C PRO A 144 13.57 4.89 -0.99
N SER A 145 14.53 4.25 -1.66
CA SER A 145 14.44 3.87 -3.08
C SER A 145 13.61 2.60 -3.32
N ALA A 146 13.30 1.82 -2.29
CA ALA A 146 12.50 0.60 -2.42
C ALA A 146 11.01 0.86 -2.16
N MET A 147 10.17 -0.06 -2.65
CA MET A 147 8.80 -0.19 -2.18
C MET A 147 8.77 -1.06 -0.92
N VAL A 148 8.07 -0.63 0.12
CA VAL A 148 7.85 -1.40 1.35
C VAL A 148 6.36 -1.58 1.55
N GLY A 149 5.85 -2.81 1.52
CA GLY A 149 4.41 -3.04 1.57
C GLY A 149 4.02 -4.43 2.01
N PHE A 150 2.70 -4.65 2.04
CA PHE A 150 2.09 -5.80 2.73
C PHE A 150 1.54 -6.86 1.78
N VAL A 151 1.58 -6.61 0.47
CA VAL A 151 0.93 -7.47 -0.54
C VAL A 151 1.97 -7.92 -1.57
N PRO A 152 2.75 -8.98 -1.27
CA PRO A 152 3.76 -9.50 -2.18
C PRO A 152 3.14 -10.32 -3.31
N ARG A 153 3.82 -10.31 -4.46
CA ARG A 153 3.51 -11.08 -5.66
C ARG A 153 4.80 -11.57 -6.31
N ILE A 154 4.66 -12.56 -7.18
CA ILE A 154 5.80 -13.16 -7.87
C ILE A 154 5.46 -13.29 -9.37
N HIS A 155 6.48 -13.26 -10.22
CA HIS A 155 6.36 -13.67 -11.62
C HIS A 155 7.31 -14.84 -11.89
N TRP A 156 7.01 -15.63 -12.91
CA TRP A 156 7.92 -16.66 -13.41
C TRP A 156 7.81 -16.78 -14.94
N PRO A 157 8.87 -17.25 -15.63
CA PRO A 157 8.80 -17.55 -17.05
C PRO A 157 7.68 -18.55 -17.33
N ALA A 158 6.85 -18.31 -18.35
CA ALA A 158 5.74 -19.18 -18.72
C ALA A 158 6.24 -20.56 -19.16
N ASP A 159 7.36 -20.59 -19.88
CA ASP A 159 8.13 -21.79 -20.19
C ASP A 159 9.60 -21.58 -19.76
N PRO A 160 10.03 -22.17 -18.61
CA PRO A 160 11.40 -22.05 -18.14
C PRO A 160 12.46 -22.68 -19.06
N ARG A 161 12.06 -23.56 -19.98
CA ARG A 161 12.96 -24.25 -20.93
C ARG A 161 12.82 -23.71 -22.35
N GLY A 162 11.84 -22.85 -22.60
CA GLY A 162 11.58 -22.23 -23.89
C GLY A 162 12.36 -20.94 -24.09
N ASN A 163 12.42 -20.49 -25.34
CA ASN A 163 13.00 -19.20 -25.72
C ASN A 163 11.97 -18.06 -25.75
N THR A 164 10.74 -18.28 -25.25
CA THR A 164 9.69 -17.27 -25.24
C THR A 164 9.86 -16.31 -24.07
N LYS A 165 9.69 -15.01 -24.31
CA LYS A 165 9.73 -13.95 -23.27
C LYS A 165 8.36 -13.74 -22.61
N GLU A 166 7.68 -14.83 -22.31
CA GLU A 166 6.37 -14.80 -21.68
C GLU A 166 6.50 -15.06 -20.18
N TYR A 167 5.75 -14.32 -19.38
CA TYR A 167 5.76 -14.42 -17.93
C TYR A 167 4.36 -14.63 -17.39
N ARG A 168 4.26 -15.38 -16.29
CA ARG A 168 3.00 -15.62 -15.57
C ARG A 168 3.03 -14.89 -14.25
N TYR A 169 1.90 -14.28 -13.91
CA TYR A 169 1.70 -13.60 -12.65
C TYR A 169 1.23 -14.57 -11.56
N GLY A 170 1.86 -14.48 -10.40
CA GLY A 170 1.62 -15.31 -9.23
C GLY A 170 0.97 -14.57 -8.08
N SER A 171 -0.05 -15.19 -7.49
CA SER A 171 -0.76 -14.68 -6.32
C SER A 171 -0.05 -15.02 -4.99
N TRP A 172 -0.69 -14.70 -3.87
CA TRP A 172 -0.20 -15.01 -2.52
C TRP A 172 0.17 -16.48 -2.33
N TRP A 173 -0.60 -17.42 -2.89
CA TRP A 173 -0.31 -18.85 -2.76
C TRP A 173 1.02 -19.25 -3.38
N SER A 174 1.43 -18.59 -4.46
CA SER A 174 2.74 -18.82 -5.07
C SER A 174 3.84 -18.31 -4.16
N VAL A 175 3.71 -17.09 -3.63
CA VAL A 175 4.68 -16.50 -2.69
C VAL A 175 4.83 -17.36 -1.44
N TRP A 176 3.74 -17.82 -0.86
CA TRP A 176 3.75 -18.67 0.34
C TRP A 176 4.47 -20.00 0.08
N ARG A 177 4.20 -20.63 -1.08
CA ARG A 177 4.81 -21.92 -1.44
C ARG A 177 6.30 -21.80 -1.72
N THR A 178 6.74 -20.74 -2.42
CA THR A 178 8.14 -20.58 -2.82
C THR A 178 8.99 -19.89 -1.76
N GLY A 179 8.37 -19.17 -0.81
CA GLY A 179 9.07 -18.30 0.13
C GLY A 179 9.72 -17.08 -0.53
N THR A 180 9.39 -16.78 -1.80
CA THR A 180 10.01 -15.72 -2.59
C THR A 180 8.97 -14.82 -3.24
N TYR A 181 9.35 -13.57 -3.49
CA TYR A 181 8.54 -12.59 -4.21
C TYR A 181 9.44 -11.71 -5.08
N SER A 182 8.86 -11.11 -6.10
CA SER A 182 9.56 -10.21 -7.02
C SER A 182 8.86 -8.86 -7.17
N MET A 183 7.69 -8.71 -6.57
CA MET A 183 6.83 -7.53 -6.69
C MET A 183 6.13 -7.26 -5.36
N VAL A 184 5.89 -5.99 -5.07
CA VAL A 184 5.04 -5.52 -3.98
C VAL A 184 3.95 -4.66 -4.59
N LEU A 185 2.68 -4.96 -4.31
CA LEU A 185 1.59 -4.17 -4.89
C LEU A 185 1.46 -2.81 -4.20
N SER A 186 1.25 -1.77 -5.01
CA SER A 186 0.99 -0.40 -4.55
C SER A 186 -0.34 -0.23 -3.81
N LYS A 187 -1.18 -1.28 -3.79
CA LYS A 187 -2.46 -1.34 -3.07
C LYS A 187 -2.32 -1.25 -1.54
N ALA A 188 -1.13 -1.50 -0.99
CA ALA A 188 -0.81 -1.20 0.42
C ALA A 188 0.72 -1.16 0.60
N SER A 189 1.35 -0.05 0.20
CA SER A 189 2.81 0.10 0.28
C SER A 189 3.28 1.55 0.38
N PHE A 190 4.40 1.74 1.07
CA PHE A 190 5.23 2.92 0.96
C PHE A 190 6.05 2.93 -0.33
N LEU A 191 6.09 4.08 -0.99
CA LEU A 191 6.96 4.40 -2.11
C LEU A 191 7.41 5.87 -2.04
N HIS A 192 8.49 6.19 -2.75
CA HIS A 192 8.97 7.57 -2.85
C HIS A 192 8.13 8.38 -3.86
N LYS A 193 7.76 9.63 -3.55
CA LYS A 193 6.94 10.50 -4.41
C LYS A 193 7.47 10.64 -5.84
N ARG A 194 8.79 10.62 -6.00
CA ARG A 194 9.49 10.63 -7.31
C ARG A 194 8.98 9.57 -8.29
N TYR A 195 8.49 8.43 -7.79
CA TYR A 195 7.96 7.38 -8.65
C TYR A 195 6.60 7.73 -9.27
N LEU A 196 5.83 8.64 -8.65
CA LEU A 196 4.61 9.20 -9.24
C LEU A 196 4.96 10.04 -10.49
N ASP A 197 5.99 10.89 -10.37
CA ASP A 197 6.50 11.69 -11.49
C ASP A 197 7.11 10.81 -12.57
N LEU A 198 8.01 9.88 -12.20
CA LEU A 198 8.64 8.95 -13.13
C LEU A 198 7.58 8.19 -13.96
N TYR A 199 6.57 7.61 -13.30
CA TYR A 199 5.51 6.86 -13.96
C TYR A 199 4.67 7.73 -14.91
N THR A 200 4.37 8.96 -14.50
CA THR A 200 3.43 9.82 -15.24
C THR A 200 4.09 10.57 -16.38
N ASN A 201 5.33 11.03 -16.19
CA ASN A 201 5.96 12.01 -17.08
C ASN A 201 7.19 11.46 -17.82
N HIS A 202 7.85 10.41 -17.32
CA HIS A 202 9.13 9.93 -17.88
C HIS A 202 9.05 8.53 -18.50
N MET A 203 8.14 7.68 -18.01
CA MET A 203 7.89 6.38 -18.61
C MET A 203 7.12 6.53 -19.94
N LEU A 204 7.39 5.60 -20.87
CA LEU A 204 6.74 5.54 -22.18
C LEU A 204 5.21 5.57 -22.03
N PRO A 205 4.48 6.40 -22.83
CA PRO A 205 3.03 6.49 -22.75
C PRO A 205 2.31 5.15 -22.89
N SER A 206 2.85 4.24 -23.72
CA SER A 206 2.31 2.90 -23.95
C SER A 206 2.11 2.07 -22.68
N ILE A 207 2.88 2.35 -21.62
CA ILE A 207 2.72 1.67 -20.32
C ILE A 207 1.42 2.09 -19.64
N ARG A 208 1.06 3.38 -19.71
CA ARG A 208 -0.18 3.92 -19.15
C ARG A 208 -1.38 3.56 -20.04
N ASP A 209 -1.17 3.49 -21.34
CA ASP A 209 -2.18 3.05 -22.31
C ASP A 209 -2.55 1.59 -22.05
N TYR A 210 -1.54 0.72 -21.88
CA TYR A 210 -1.74 -0.69 -21.53
C TYR A 210 -2.59 -0.85 -20.26
N VAL A 211 -2.32 -0.08 -19.20
CA VAL A 211 -3.12 -0.09 -17.96
C VAL A 211 -4.56 0.36 -18.19
N THR A 212 -4.77 1.32 -19.09
CA THR A 212 -6.10 1.84 -19.43
C THR A 212 -6.91 0.80 -20.20
N GLU A 213 -6.29 0.11 -21.15
CA GLU A 213 -6.90 -0.90 -22.02
C GLU A 213 -7.17 -2.22 -21.30
N ASN A 214 -6.27 -2.63 -20.39
CA ASN A 214 -6.32 -3.93 -19.71
C ASN A 214 -6.89 -3.85 -18.28
N ARG A 215 -7.70 -2.82 -17.99
CA ARG A 215 -8.40 -2.74 -16.71
C ARG A 215 -9.41 -3.89 -16.61
N MET A 216 -9.27 -4.71 -15.57
CA MET A 216 -10.31 -5.67 -15.21
C MET A 216 -11.40 -4.92 -14.45
N TYR A 217 -12.64 -4.97 -14.96
CA TYR A 217 -13.82 -4.39 -14.33
C TYR A 217 -14.36 -5.28 -13.20
#